data_AF-A0A7V6P9C7-F1
#
_entry.id   AF-A0A7V6P9C7-F1
#
_cell.length_a   1.000
_cell.length_b   1.000
_cell.length_c   1.000
_cell.angle_alpha   90.00
_cell.angle_beta   90.00
_cell.angle_gamma   90.00
#
_symmetry.space_group_name_H-M   'P 1'
#
loop_
_entity.id
_entity.type
_entity.pdbx_description
1 polymer ?
#
loop_
_entity_poly.entity_id
_entity_poly.type
_entity_poly.pdbx_seq_one_letter_code
_entity_poly.pdbx_strand_id
1 'polypeptide(L)'
;MNQMSILERRRIEALVLKNVYEVIRERSGEDEAQAAIGEAVSRSAIEQGKSFADELGRTPTIQDFADIQPLWTKENALEIDVISQGEDHFDFNVTRCRYSEMYRDMGLGHIGHLLSCNRDGDFCIGYNPAMKL
;
A
#
# COMPACT_ATOMS: atom_id res chain seq x y z
N MET A 1 -11.75 -10.01 13.96
CA MET A 1 -12.01 -9.46 12.61
C MET A 1 -10.70 -8.81 12.19
N ASN A 2 -9.87 -9.32 11.29
CA ASN A 2 -10.12 -9.88 9.96
C ASN A 2 -9.10 -11.01 9.67
N GLN A 3 -9.54 -12.17 9.18
CA GLN A 3 -8.70 -13.38 8.98
C GLN A 3 -7.75 -13.30 7.76
N MET A 4 -7.84 -12.23 6.96
CA MET A 4 -7.16 -12.10 5.65
C MET A 4 -5.89 -11.27 5.75
N SER A 5 -4.79 -11.75 5.16
CA SER A 5 -3.53 -11.00 5.09
C SER A 5 -3.62 -9.79 4.14
N ILE A 6 -2.76 -8.79 4.32
CA ILE A 6 -2.73 -7.62 3.42
C ILE A 6 -2.41 -8.07 1.99
N LEU A 7 -1.50 -9.04 1.80
CA LEU A 7 -1.19 -9.61 0.48
C LEU A 7 -2.41 -10.19 -0.21
N GLU A 8 -3.21 -11.00 0.50
CA GLU A 8 -4.43 -11.57 -0.04
C GLU A 8 -5.48 -10.50 -0.37
N ARG A 9 -5.66 -9.51 0.50
CA ARG A 9 -6.53 -8.36 0.24
C ARG A 9 -6.10 -7.61 -1.03
N ARG A 10 -4.81 -7.32 -1.19
CA ARG A 10 -4.26 -6.63 -2.38
C ARG A 10 -4.46 -7.46 -3.65
N ARG A 11 -4.37 -8.80 -3.56
CA ARG A 11 -4.67 -9.70 -4.68
C ARG A 11 -6.11 -9.54 -5.16
N ILE A 12 -7.06 -9.58 -4.21
CA ILE A 12 -8.50 -9.47 -4.50
C ILE A 12 -8.82 -8.12 -5.13
N GLU A 13 -8.31 -7.03 -4.55
CA GLU A 13 -8.50 -5.68 -5.09
C GLU A 13 -7.93 -5.56 -6.51
N ALA A 14 -6.74 -6.10 -6.77
CA ALA A 14 -6.11 -6.04 -8.08
C ALA A 14 -6.84 -6.86 -9.16
N LEU A 15 -7.52 -7.96 -8.81
CA LEU A 15 -8.36 -8.70 -9.74
C LEU A 15 -9.50 -7.83 -10.31
N VAL A 16 -10.10 -6.99 -9.46
CA VAL A 16 -11.15 -6.07 -9.89
C VAL A 16 -10.55 -4.87 -10.61
N LEU A 17 -9.52 -4.23 -10.03
CA LEU A 17 -8.88 -3.04 -10.60
C LEU A 17 -8.28 -3.30 -11.98
N LYS A 18 -7.81 -4.52 -12.28
CA LYS A 18 -7.40 -4.93 -13.62
C LYS A 18 -8.50 -4.69 -14.65
N ASN A 19 -9.71 -5.18 -14.39
CA ASN A 19 -10.82 -5.06 -15.33
C ASN A 19 -11.29 -3.61 -15.47
N VAL A 20 -11.29 -2.86 -14.36
CA VAL A 20 -11.61 -1.42 -14.37
C VAL A 20 -10.59 -0.65 -15.21
N TYR A 21 -9.30 -0.92 -15.03
CA TYR A 21 -8.21 -0.34 -15.81
C TYR A 21 -8.41 -0.60 -17.30
N GLU A 22 -8.65 -1.85 -17.70
CA GLU A 22 -8.86 -2.20 -19.12
C GLU A 22 -10.07 -1.46 -19.73
N VAL A 23 -11.19 -1.40 -19.00
CA VAL A 23 -12.39 -0.69 -19.46
C VAL A 23 -12.11 0.81 -19.67
N ILE A 24 -11.38 1.46 -18.76
CA ILE A 24 -11.03 2.87 -18.92
C ILE A 24 -10.03 3.04 -20.06
N ARG A 25 -9.04 2.15 -20.16
CA ARG A 25 -8.00 2.17 -21.21
C ARG A 25 -8.61 2.09 -22.60
N GLU A 26 -9.56 1.17 -22.80
CA GLU A 26 -10.27 1.00 -24.08
C GLU A 26 -11.12 2.23 -24.45
N ARG A 27 -11.66 2.95 -23.46
CA ARG A 27 -12.54 4.11 -23.68
C ARG A 27 -11.80 5.42 -23.83
N SER A 28 -10.72 5.59 -23.07
CA SER A 28 -10.12 6.90 -22.79
C SER A 28 -8.59 6.89 -22.87
N GLY A 29 -7.97 5.76 -23.20
CA GLY A 29 -6.52 5.62 -23.31
C GLY A 29 -5.84 5.26 -22.00
N GLU A 30 -4.56 4.91 -22.12
CA GLU A 30 -3.75 4.39 -21.03
C GLU A 30 -3.48 5.42 -19.92
N ASP A 31 -3.20 6.67 -20.29
CA ASP A 31 -2.88 7.73 -19.32
C ASP A 31 -4.06 7.98 -18.37
N GLU A 32 -5.28 8.06 -18.89
CA GLU A 32 -6.49 8.23 -18.08
C GLU A 32 -6.75 7.01 -17.19
N ALA A 33 -6.54 5.80 -17.71
CA ALA A 33 -6.68 4.58 -16.94
C ALA A 33 -5.69 4.51 -15.78
N GLN A 34 -4.42 4.87 -16.01
CA GLN A 34 -3.40 4.93 -14.96
C GLN A 34 -3.73 6.02 -13.93
N ALA A 35 -4.12 7.22 -14.37
CA ALA A 35 -4.50 8.32 -13.48
C ALA A 35 -5.68 7.95 -12.57
N ALA A 36 -6.73 7.36 -13.14
CA ALA A 36 -7.90 6.93 -12.37
C ALA A 36 -7.58 5.84 -11.34
N ILE A 37 -6.76 4.85 -11.72
CA ILE A 37 -6.32 3.79 -10.80
C ILE A 37 -5.42 4.36 -9.70
N GLY A 38 -4.47 5.22 -10.05
CA GLY A 38 -3.58 5.88 -9.10
C GLY A 38 -4.38 6.64 -8.04
N GLU A 39 -5.28 7.53 -8.48
CA GLU A 39 -6.12 8.34 -7.60
C GLU A 39 -7.04 7.47 -6.70
N ALA A 40 -7.66 6.43 -7.26
CA ALA A 40 -8.53 5.54 -6.49
C ALA A 40 -7.74 4.77 -5.40
N VAL A 41 -6.54 4.30 -5.74
CA VAL A 41 -5.66 3.60 -4.80
C VAL A 41 -5.12 4.55 -3.73
N SER A 42 -4.74 5.78 -4.10
CA SER A 42 -4.31 6.83 -3.17
C SER A 42 -5.38 7.13 -2.12
N ARG A 43 -6.62 7.39 -2.56
CA ARG A 43 -7.75 7.62 -1.64
C ARG A 43 -7.99 6.44 -0.71
N SER A 44 -7.90 5.21 -1.25
CA SER A 44 -8.03 3.98 -0.46
C SER A 44 -6.93 3.84 0.59
N ALA A 45 -5.68 4.22 0.28
CA ALA A 45 -4.56 4.14 1.20
C ALA A 45 -4.69 5.17 2.33
N ILE A 46 -5.05 6.42 2.01
CA ILE A 46 -5.31 7.47 3.00
C ILE A 46 -6.43 7.04 3.96
N GLU A 47 -7.53 6.50 3.44
CA GLU A 47 -8.64 6.04 4.29
C GLU A 47 -8.23 4.85 5.19
N GLN A 48 -7.39 3.95 4.68
CA GLN A 48 -6.83 2.87 5.47
C GLN A 48 -5.94 3.40 6.60
N GLY A 49 -5.09 4.40 6.33
CA GLY A 49 -4.27 5.07 7.34
C GLY A 49 -5.12 5.71 8.44
N LYS A 50 -6.17 6.44 8.07
CA LYS A 50 -7.11 7.05 9.03
C LYS A 50 -7.77 6.02 9.93
N SER A 51 -8.27 4.93 9.34
CA SER A 51 -8.89 3.85 10.11
C SER A 51 -7.94 3.28 11.17
N PHE A 52 -6.66 3.14 10.85
CA PHE A 52 -5.66 2.66 11.80
C PHE A 52 -5.34 3.69 12.89
N ALA A 53 -5.30 4.98 12.54
CA ALA A 53 -5.12 6.06 13.51
C ALA A 53 -6.31 6.15 14.48
N ASP A 54 -7.53 6.01 13.97
CA ASP A 54 -8.76 6.06 14.77
C ASP A 54 -8.82 4.92 15.80
N GLU A 55 -8.33 3.72 15.46
CA GLU A 55 -8.23 2.59 16.39
C GLU A 55 -7.34 2.88 17.61
N LEU A 56 -6.32 3.74 17.45
CA LEU A 56 -5.43 4.14 18.54
C LEU A 56 -6.05 5.21 19.46
N GLY A 57 -7.07 5.95 19.00
CA GLY A 57 -7.72 7.02 19.75
C GLY A 57 -6.83 8.23 20.05
N ARG A 58 -5.65 8.32 19.43
CA ARG A 58 -4.68 9.43 19.51
C ARG A 58 -3.85 9.49 18.22
N THR A 59 -3.14 10.60 18.01
CA THR A 59 -2.20 10.70 16.89
C THR A 59 -1.11 9.62 17.01
N PRO A 60 -0.87 8.80 15.96
CA PRO A 60 0.17 7.78 15.97
C PRO A 60 1.58 8.37 15.92
N THR A 61 2.54 7.68 16.54
CA THR A 61 3.97 7.99 16.51
C THR A 61 4.71 7.09 15.51
N ILE A 62 6.00 7.34 15.27
CA ILE A 62 6.85 6.44 14.47
C ILE A 62 6.92 5.04 15.11
N GLN A 63 6.91 4.96 16.44
CA GLN A 63 6.84 3.67 17.12
C GLN A 63 5.53 2.93 16.79
N ASP A 64 4.39 3.60 16.80
CA ASP A 64 3.12 2.97 16.43
C ASP A 64 3.12 2.48 14.97
N PHE A 65 3.78 3.21 14.06
CA PHE A 65 3.99 2.76 12.68
C PHE A 65 4.85 1.48 12.61
N ALA A 66 5.96 1.44 13.35
CA ALA A 66 6.81 0.25 13.44
C ALA A 66 6.06 -0.96 14.03
N ASP A 67 5.17 -0.73 15.00
CA ASP A 67 4.38 -1.78 15.65
C ASP A 67 3.36 -2.44 14.69
N ILE A 68 2.86 -1.69 13.69
CA ILE A 68 1.95 -2.22 12.66
C ILE A 68 2.68 -2.77 11.41
N GLN A 69 3.96 -2.48 11.23
CA GLN A 69 4.78 -2.99 10.11
C GLN A 69 4.69 -4.52 9.90
N PRO A 70 4.58 -5.37 10.96
CA PRO A 70 4.39 -6.81 10.80
C PRO A 70 3.17 -7.21 9.96
N LEU A 71 2.16 -6.36 9.82
CA LEU A 71 1.00 -6.64 8.98
C LEU A 71 1.35 -6.69 7.49
N TRP A 72 2.35 -5.92 7.05
CA TRP A 72 2.83 -5.89 5.67
C TRP A 72 3.86 -6.98 5.37
N THR A 73 4.60 -7.46 6.38
CA THR A 73 5.59 -8.54 6.27
C THR A 73 5.00 -9.94 6.52
N LYS A 74 3.80 -10.01 7.10
CA LYS A 74 3.06 -11.26 7.37
C LYS A 74 3.06 -12.20 6.15
N GLU A 75 3.23 -13.50 6.40
CA GLU A 75 3.30 -14.54 5.36
C GLU A 75 4.44 -14.31 4.35
N ASN A 76 5.54 -13.70 4.82
CA ASN A 76 6.70 -13.30 4.00
C ASN A 76 6.30 -12.40 2.83
N ALA A 77 5.24 -11.60 2.99
CA ALA A 77 4.72 -10.75 1.92
C ALA A 77 5.71 -9.64 1.53
N LEU A 78 6.47 -9.15 2.50
CA LEU A 78 7.54 -8.20 2.34
C LEU A 78 8.70 -8.64 3.23
N GLU A 79 9.91 -8.72 2.67
CA GLU A 79 11.14 -8.92 3.44
C GLU A 79 11.83 -7.57 3.54
N ILE A 80 12.15 -7.16 4.77
CA ILE A 80 12.79 -5.88 5.07
C ILE A 80 14.05 -6.08 5.91
N ASP A 81 15.01 -5.18 5.75
CA ASP A 81 16.22 -5.08 6.55
C ASP A 81 16.24 -3.70 7.23
N VAL A 82 16.03 -3.68 8.54
CA VAL A 82 15.95 -2.43 9.32
C VAL A 82 17.35 -1.85 9.49
N ILE A 83 17.53 -0.61 9.04
CA ILE A 83 18.80 0.12 9.09
C ILE A 83 18.89 0.90 10.40
N SER A 84 17.84 1.66 10.73
CA SER A 84 17.77 2.49 11.93
C SER A 84 16.32 2.73 12.37
N GLN A 85 16.11 2.91 13.67
CA GLN A 85 14.83 3.25 14.25
C GLN A 85 15.05 4.20 15.44
N GLY A 86 14.29 5.28 15.46
CA GLY A 86 14.29 6.25 16.55
C GLY A 86 12.91 6.87 16.76
N GLU A 87 12.86 7.92 17.56
CA GLU A 87 11.61 8.61 17.91
C GLU A 87 10.94 9.28 16.68
N ASP A 88 11.76 9.72 15.72
CA ASP A 88 11.36 10.51 14.55
C ASP A 88 11.68 9.85 13.20
N HIS A 89 12.24 8.64 13.18
CA HIS A 89 12.62 7.93 11.95
C HIS A 89 12.49 6.41 12.06
N PHE A 90 12.22 5.78 10.91
CA PHE A 90 12.22 4.33 10.75
C PHE A 90 12.70 3.97 9.34
N ASP A 91 13.98 3.61 9.23
CA ASP A 91 14.67 3.39 7.97
C ASP A 91 14.88 1.89 7.75
N PHE A 92 14.49 1.39 6.59
CA PHE A 92 14.68 0.00 6.21
C PHE A 92 14.82 -0.17 4.70
N ASN A 93 15.55 -1.21 4.29
CA ASN A 93 15.55 -1.66 2.91
C ASN A 93 14.45 -2.68 2.69
N VAL A 94 13.76 -2.62 1.55
CA VAL A 94 12.93 -3.74 1.07
C VAL A 94 13.82 -4.66 0.23
N THR A 95 14.10 -5.86 0.73
CA THR A 95 14.97 -6.84 0.06
C THR A 95 14.20 -7.80 -0.83
N ARG A 96 12.90 -7.99 -0.57
CA ARG A 96 11.97 -8.73 -1.43
C ARG A 96 10.53 -8.28 -1.26
N CYS A 97 9.76 -8.26 -2.34
CA CYS A 97 8.37 -7.80 -2.33
C CYS A 97 7.43 -8.74 -3.11
N ARG A 98 6.66 -9.57 -2.39
CA ARG A 98 5.68 -10.48 -3.00
C ARG A 98 4.47 -9.76 -3.59
N TYR A 99 4.19 -8.52 -3.16
CA TYR A 99 3.17 -7.68 -3.83
C TYR A 99 3.59 -7.40 -5.28
N SER A 100 4.84 -6.98 -5.48
CA SER A 100 5.42 -6.74 -6.80
C SER A 100 5.48 -8.01 -7.66
N GLU A 101 5.93 -9.13 -7.09
CA GLU A 101 5.92 -10.45 -7.76
C GLU A 101 4.50 -10.83 -8.21
N MET A 102 3.52 -10.74 -7.30
CA MET A 102 2.13 -11.05 -7.57
C MET A 102 1.55 -10.23 -8.72
N TYR A 103 1.81 -8.91 -8.79
CA TYR A 103 1.32 -8.10 -9.90
C TYR A 103 1.95 -8.50 -11.23
N ARG A 104 3.23 -8.88 -11.26
CA ARG A 104 3.84 -9.41 -12.49
C ARG A 104 3.15 -10.69 -12.94
N ASP A 105 2.91 -11.64 -12.04
CA ASP A 105 2.23 -12.90 -12.34
C ASP A 105 0.79 -12.68 -12.84
N MET A 106 0.12 -11.62 -12.38
CA MET A 106 -1.23 -11.24 -12.82
C MET A 106 -1.27 -10.49 -14.16
N GLY A 107 -0.11 -10.18 -14.76
CA GLY A 107 0.02 -9.35 -15.96
C GLY A 107 -0.15 -7.84 -15.68
N LEU A 108 -0.09 -7.43 -14.42
CA LEU A 108 -0.27 -6.05 -13.94
C LEU A 108 1.05 -5.34 -13.62
N GLY A 109 2.19 -5.94 -13.95
CA GLY A 109 3.51 -5.41 -13.60
C GLY A 109 3.75 -3.95 -14.03
N HIS A 110 3.16 -3.54 -15.17
CA HIS A 110 3.26 -2.18 -15.72
C HIS A 110 2.57 -1.12 -14.83
N ILE A 111 1.47 -1.46 -14.15
CA ILE A 111 0.78 -0.59 -13.18
C ILE A 111 0.98 -1.00 -11.72
N GLY A 112 1.85 -1.98 -11.43
CA GLY A 112 2.03 -2.50 -10.06
C GLY A 112 2.45 -1.44 -9.05
N HIS A 113 3.18 -0.41 -9.50
CA HIS A 113 3.58 0.73 -8.67
C HIS A 113 2.38 1.57 -8.21
N LEU A 114 1.33 1.70 -9.03
CA LEU A 114 0.08 2.36 -8.67
C LEU A 114 -0.72 1.55 -7.66
N LEU A 115 -0.63 0.21 -7.72
CA LEU A 115 -1.44 -0.70 -6.91
C LEU A 115 -0.89 -0.93 -5.49
N SER A 116 0.42 -0.78 -5.26
CA SER A 116 1.04 -0.93 -3.93
C SER A 116 2.00 0.17 -3.54
N CYS A 117 3.05 0.47 -4.31
CA CYS A 117 4.09 1.41 -3.86
C CYS A 117 3.54 2.83 -3.61
N ASN A 118 2.62 3.29 -4.44
CA ASN A 118 1.94 4.58 -4.26
C ASN A 118 1.20 4.68 -2.92
N ARG A 119 0.82 3.54 -2.33
CA ARG A 119 0.08 3.48 -1.06
C ARG A 119 0.94 3.83 0.14
N ASP A 120 2.26 3.67 0.07
CA ASP A 120 3.13 3.73 1.25
C ASP A 120 3.13 5.16 1.83
N GLY A 121 3.38 6.17 0.98
CA GLY A 121 3.30 7.58 1.40
C GLY A 121 1.87 8.02 1.71
N ASP A 122 0.89 7.59 0.91
CA ASP A 122 -0.51 7.97 1.08
C ASP A 122 -1.14 7.41 2.35
N PHE A 123 -0.74 6.20 2.75
CA PHE A 123 -1.10 5.64 4.05
C PHE A 123 -0.60 6.54 5.18
N CYS A 124 0.64 7.01 5.12
CA CYS A 124 1.21 7.93 6.12
C CYS A 124 0.41 9.24 6.22
N ILE A 125 -0.05 9.81 5.10
CA ILE A 125 -0.91 11.01 5.10
C ILE A 125 -2.17 10.79 5.95
N GLY A 126 -2.82 9.62 5.82
CA GLY A 126 -3.99 9.27 6.61
C GLY A 126 -3.69 8.88 8.05
N TYR A 127 -2.56 8.21 8.27
CA TYR A 127 -2.16 7.66 9.57
C TYR A 127 -1.64 8.75 10.53
N ASN A 128 -0.70 9.57 10.06
CA ASN A 128 -0.25 10.77 10.76
C ASN A 128 0.24 11.80 9.71
N PRO A 129 -0.48 12.92 9.51
CA PRO A 129 -0.12 13.93 8.50
C PRO A 129 1.26 14.58 8.67
N ALA A 130 1.93 14.43 9.82
CA ALA A 130 3.28 14.91 10.04
C ALA A 130 4.37 13.95 9.50
N MET A 131 4.04 12.68 9.25
CA MET A 131 4.96 11.70 8.69
C MET A 131 5.23 11.97 7.21
N LYS A 132 6.44 11.63 6.78
CA LYS A 132 6.88 11.74 5.38
C LYS A 132 7.69 10.51 5.00
N LEU A 133 7.49 10.04 3.78
CA LEU A 133 8.28 9.00 3.13
C LEU A 133 9.35 9.64 2.25
#